data_AF-A0A5E4DAN8-F1
#
_entry.id   AF-A0A5E4DAN8-F1
#
_cell.length_a   1.000
_cell.length_b   1.000
_cell.length_c   1.000
_cell.angle_alpha   90.00
_cell.angle_beta   90.00
_cell.angle_gamma   90.00
#
_symmetry.space_group_name_H-M   'P 1'
#
loop_
_entity.id
_entity.type
_entity.pdbx_description
1 polymer ?
#
loop_
_entity_poly.entity_id
_entity_poly.type
_entity_poly.pdbx_seq_one_letter_code
_entity_poly.pdbx_strand_id
1 'polypeptide(L)' 'YPGEGLQLFFRVSKANEKGSNRGFQATYNKEATSFHLEKDCVQESHSAVYYCAL' A
#
# COMPACT_ATOMS: atom_id res chain seq x y z
N TYR A 1 -0.86 13.60 5.68
CA TYR A 1 -1.68 14.71 6.18
C TYR A 1 -2.22 15.55 5.03
N PRO A 2 -3.42 16.14 5.16
CA PRO A 2 -3.95 17.06 4.16
C PRO A 2 -2.91 18.16 3.86
N GLY A 3 -2.53 18.33 2.61
CA GLY A 3 -1.49 19.29 2.18
C GLY A 3 -0.07 18.73 2.03
N GLU A 4 0.20 17.51 2.49
CA GLU A 4 1.39 16.78 2.03
C GLU A 4 1.19 16.35 0.57
N GLY A 5 2.20 16.58 -0.28
CA GLY A 5 2.20 16.07 -1.65
C GLY A 5 2.12 14.54 -1.70
N LEU A 6 1.87 14.00 -2.89
CA LEU A 6 1.89 12.55 -3.12
C LEU A 6 3.25 11.98 -2.73
N GLN A 7 3.24 10.98 -1.85
CA GLN A 7 4.43 10.24 -1.43
C GLN A 7 4.32 8.79 -1.90
N LEU A 8 5.41 8.24 -2.44
CA LEU A 8 5.45 6.83 -2.82
C LEU A 8 5.34 5.98 -1.54
N PHE A 9 4.23 5.25 -1.42
CA PHE A 9 3.95 4.45 -0.24
C PHE A 9 4.47 3.02 -0.39
N PHE A 10 4.16 2.38 -1.52
CA PHE A 10 4.60 1.04 -1.86
C PHE A 10 4.93 0.94 -3.34
N ARG A 11 5.92 0.11 -3.65
CA ARG A 11 6.16 -0.39 -4.99
C ARG A 11 6.45 -1.88 -4.88
N VAL A 12 5.50 -2.69 -5.31
CA VAL A 12 5.70 -4.14 -5.48
C VAL A 12 5.72 -4.38 -6.97
N SER A 13 6.83 -4.92 -7.46
CA SER A 13 7.09 -5.05 -8.90
C SER A 13 7.03 -6.50 -9.36
N LYS A 14 7.21 -7.45 -8.44
CA LYS A 14 7.21 -8.87 -8.72
C LYS A 14 5.97 -9.54 -8.15
N ALA A 15 5.46 -10.55 -8.85
CA ALA A 15 4.38 -11.39 -8.36
C ALA A 15 4.82 -12.06 -7.04
N ASN A 16 3.92 -12.09 -6.06
CA ASN A 16 4.14 -12.66 -4.73
C ASN A 16 5.23 -11.96 -3.90
N GLU A 17 5.72 -10.79 -4.34
CA GLU A 17 6.56 -9.94 -3.52
C GLU A 17 5.70 -9.26 -2.46
N LYS A 18 6.18 -9.29 -1.21
CA LYS A 18 5.53 -8.63 -0.08
C LYS A 18 6.30 -7.37 0.27
N GLY A 19 5.65 -6.22 0.17
CA GLY A 19 6.17 -4.96 0.69
C GLY A 19 5.70 -4.73 2.12
N SER A 20 6.54 -4.13 2.97
CA SER A 20 6.09 -3.61 4.27
C SER A 20 6.53 -2.16 4.46
N ASN A 21 5.61 -1.30 4.92
CA ASN A 21 5.88 0.12 5.17
C ASN A 21 4.90 0.65 6.21
N ARG A 22 5.39 1.31 7.26
CA ARG A 22 4.58 1.85 8.37
C ARG A 22 3.54 0.85 8.91
N GLY A 23 3.90 -0.44 8.99
CA GLY A 23 3.01 -1.51 9.45
C GLY A 23 1.86 -1.87 8.50
N PHE A 24 1.88 -1.39 7.26
CA PHE A 24 1.07 -1.93 6.18
C PHE A 24 1.85 -3.04 5.47
N GLN A 25 1.13 -4.04 4.97
CA GLN A 25 1.63 -5.08 4.08
C GLN A 25 0.98 -4.91 2.70
N ALA A 26 1.77 -5.08 1.66
CA ALA A 26 1.31 -5.01 0.28
C ALA A 26 1.67 -6.29 -0.46
N THR A 27 0.70 -6.88 -1.14
CA THR A 27 0.88 -8.11 -1.93
C THR A 27 0.37 -7.90 -3.35
N TYR A 28 1.21 -8.18 -4.35
CA TYR A 28 0.79 -8.22 -5.75
C TYR A 28 0.38 -9.63 -6.15
N ASN A 29 -0.92 -9.82 -6.40
CA ASN A 29 -1.48 -11.07 -6.91
C ASN A 29 -1.53 -11.00 -8.45
N LYS A 30 -0.64 -11.73 -9.10
CA LYS A 30 -0.53 -11.76 -10.57
C LYS A 30 -1.70 -12.48 -11.23
N GLU A 31 -2.27 -13.51 -10.59
CA GLU A 31 -3.38 -14.29 -11.15
C GLU A 31 -4.67 -13.47 -11.23
N ALA A 32 -4.96 -12.72 -10.18
CA ALA A 32 -6.10 -11.81 -10.12
C ALA A 32 -5.82 -10.41 -10.70
N THR A 33 -4.57 -10.15 -11.12
CA THR A 33 -4.10 -8.80 -11.52
C THR A 33 -4.48 -7.72 -10.50
N SER A 34 -4.36 -8.05 -9.21
CA SER A 34 -4.82 -7.21 -8.10
C SER A 34 -3.68 -6.86 -7.15
N PHE A 35 -3.82 -5.70 -6.53
CA PHE A 35 -2.91 -5.22 -5.50
C PHE A 35 -3.65 -5.16 -4.17
N HIS A 36 -3.19 -5.93 -3.19
CA HIS A 36 -3.84 -6.02 -1.88
C HIS A 36 -3.00 -5.24 -0.87
N LEU A 37 -3.64 -4.30 -0.18
CA LEU A 37 -3.03 -3.49 0.87
C LEU A 37 -3.71 -3.82 2.19
N GLU A 38 -2.93 -4.32 3.15
CA GLU A 38 -3.39 -4.88 4.41
C GLU A 38 -2.71 -4.18 5.59
N LYS A 39 -3.41 -4.10 6.73
CA LYS A 39 -2.87 -3.56 7.98
C LYS A 39 -3.55 -4.21 9.17
N ASP A 40 -2.77 -4.69 10.12
CA ASP A 40 -3.30 -5.42 11.28
C ASP A 40 -4.07 -4.51 12.26
N CYS A 41 -3.67 -3.24 12.40
CA CYS A 41 -4.31 -2.29 13.32
C CYS A 41 -4.31 -0.87 12.73
N VAL A 42 -5.47 -0.24 12.65
CA VAL A 42 -5.63 1.13 12.12
C VAL A 42 -5.64 2.13 13.27
N GLN A 43 -5.02 3.29 13.05
CA GLN A 43 -4.95 4.42 14.00
C GLN A 43 -5.22 5.71 13.23
N GLU A 44 -5.62 6.79 13.90
CA GLU A 44 -5.90 8.08 13.27
C GLU A 44 -4.72 8.63 12.46
N SER A 45 -3.49 8.36 12.91
CA SER A 45 -2.23 8.71 12.22
C SER A 45 -2.07 8.03 10.85
N HIS A 46 -2.85 6.99 10.57
CA HIS A 46 -2.89 6.31 9.28
C HIS A 46 -3.93 6.89 8.32
N SER A 47 -4.66 7.94 8.73
CA SER A 47 -5.62 8.62 7.86
C SER A 47 -4.92 9.35 6.72
N ALA A 48 -5.17 8.88 5.50
CA ALA A 48 -4.67 9.43 4.25
C ALA A 48 -5.56 8.95 3.09
N VAL A 49 -5.41 9.59 1.93
CA VAL A 49 -6.00 9.09 0.68
C VAL A 49 -4.96 8.21 -0.02
N TYR A 50 -5.31 6.96 -0.30
CA TYR A 50 -4.46 6.00 -0.98
C TYR A 50 -4.87 5.84 -2.44
N TYR A 51 -3.90 5.97 -3.34
CA TYR A 51 -4.10 5.82 -4.78
C TYR A 51 -3.38 4.58 -5.29
N CYS A 52 -4.03 3.82 -6.16
CA CYS A 52 -3.40 2.75 -6.91
C CYS A 52 -2.91 3.29 -8.26
N ALA A 53 -1.69 2.93 -8.65
CA ALA A 53 -1.09 3.26 -9.95
C ALA A 53 -0.40 2.02 -10.53
N LEU A 54 -0.45 1.86 -11.85
CA LEU A 54 0.07 0.71 -12.61
C LEU A 54 1.14 1.18 -13.60
#